data_AF-A0A6L3AGG0-F1
#
_entry.id   AF-A0A6L3AGG0-F1
#
_cell.length_a   1.000
_cell.length_b   1.000
_cell.length_c   1.000
_cell.angle_alpha   90.00
_cell.angle_beta   90.00
_cell.angle_gamma   90.00
#
_symmetry.space_group_name_H-M   'P 1'
#
loop_
_entity.id
_entity.type
_entity.pdbx_description
1 polymer ?
#
loop_
_entity_poly.entity_id
_entity_poly.type
_entity_poly.pdbx_seq_one_letter_code
_entity_poly.pdbx_strand_id
1 'polypeptide(L)'
;MLKERISNFLQQLLRDLGETQEGLANRLGIPNTSLRGYLKGTNIPGIDVLLKMAELGNVTLDDLVKTDKPPNIQVIVNNSHGVAFAGRDAHVYVNSQVKRFTQYSPGPHDITGEQANKLKDKVNEIVELEQKVKKKPKTYGAVWNALNRKMGVTYYREIKKDQFEKAMLYLGQWAGRLKTSLKRTDEDEWRKEIQKAIFAAVRNQLGWTKDALDAYIYERYGKESIRDLSKEELEQLKNIIFAKKKGK
;
A
#
# COMPACT_ATOMS: atom_id res chain seq x y z
N MET A 1 10.15 -19.03 -31.40
CA MET A 1 10.81 -19.30 -30.09
C MET A 1 9.83 -19.82 -29.02
N LEU A 2 9.03 -19.01 -28.32
CA LEU A 2 8.14 -19.53 -27.26
C LEU A 2 7.03 -20.48 -27.80
N LYS A 3 6.38 -20.11 -28.90
CA LYS A 3 5.34 -20.93 -29.54
C LYS A 3 5.84 -22.31 -29.98
N GLU A 4 7.03 -22.36 -30.57
CA GLU A 4 7.68 -23.60 -31.01
C GLU A 4 8.07 -24.48 -29.82
N ARG A 5 8.53 -23.89 -28.73
CA ARG A 5 8.89 -24.65 -27.52
C ARG A 5 7.68 -25.29 -26.87
N ILE A 6 6.57 -24.56 -26.74
CA ILE A 6 5.30 -25.09 -26.22
C ILE A 6 4.77 -26.19 -27.15
N SER A 7 4.86 -26.01 -28.46
CA SER A 7 4.50 -27.04 -29.44
C SER A 7 5.35 -28.31 -29.26
N ASN A 8 6.68 -28.17 -29.20
CA ASN A 8 7.61 -29.30 -29.03
C ASN A 8 7.36 -30.04 -27.71
N PHE A 9 7.11 -29.30 -26.63
CA PHE A 9 6.77 -29.88 -25.34
C PHE A 9 5.45 -30.68 -25.40
N LEU A 10 4.41 -30.14 -26.01
CA LEU A 10 3.14 -30.86 -26.18
C LEU A 10 3.30 -32.13 -27.05
N GLN A 11 4.14 -32.07 -28.08
CA GLN A 11 4.45 -33.25 -28.90
C GLN A 11 5.22 -34.31 -28.10
N GLN A 12 6.12 -33.88 -27.21
CA GLN A 12 6.84 -34.77 -26.31
C GLN A 12 5.89 -35.40 -25.28
N LEU A 13 5.01 -34.60 -24.67
CA LEU A 13 4.01 -35.06 -23.72
C LEU A 13 3.05 -36.10 -24.34
N LEU A 14 2.65 -35.93 -25.60
CA LEU A 14 1.85 -36.93 -26.33
C LEU A 14 2.60 -38.26 -26.51
N ARG A 15 3.91 -38.21 -26.78
CA ARG A 15 4.74 -39.41 -26.94
C ARG A 15 4.96 -40.12 -25.60
N ASP A 16 5.24 -39.36 -24.55
CA ASP A 16 5.55 -39.90 -23.22
C ASP A 16 4.31 -40.52 -22.56
N LEU A 17 3.13 -39.93 -22.78
CA LEU A 17 1.86 -40.46 -22.26
C LEU A 17 1.22 -41.53 -23.17
N GLY A 18 1.66 -41.65 -24.42
CA GLY A 18 1.05 -42.56 -25.41
C GLY A 18 -0.41 -42.23 -25.73
N GLU A 19 -0.85 -41.00 -25.48
CA GLU A 19 -2.24 -40.58 -25.62
C GLU A 19 -2.55 -39.96 -26.99
N THR A 20 -3.83 -40.01 -27.37
CA THR A 20 -4.31 -39.31 -28.55
C THR A 20 -4.41 -37.80 -28.29
N GLN A 21 -4.40 -36.99 -29.37
CA GLN A 21 -4.62 -35.54 -29.26
C GLN A 21 -5.93 -35.22 -28.53
N GLU A 22 -6.96 -36.04 -28.71
CA GLU A 22 -8.24 -35.87 -28.04
C GLU A 22 -8.16 -36.19 -26.54
N GLY A 23 -7.44 -37.24 -26.16
CA GLY A 23 -7.18 -37.58 -24.76
C GLY A 23 -6.44 -36.46 -24.01
N LEU A 24 -5.37 -35.94 -24.61
CA LEU A 24 -4.61 -34.83 -24.02
C LEU A 24 -5.45 -33.54 -23.93
N ALA A 25 -6.27 -33.25 -24.93
CA ALA A 25 -7.17 -32.09 -24.91
C ALA A 25 -8.16 -32.17 -23.74
N ASN A 26 -8.73 -33.35 -23.51
CA ASN A 26 -9.64 -33.61 -22.39
C ASN A 26 -8.94 -33.44 -21.04
N ARG A 27 -7.71 -33.95 -20.88
CA ARG A 27 -6.92 -33.77 -19.65
C ARG A 27 -6.58 -32.31 -19.36
N LEU A 28 -6.27 -31.54 -20.40
CA LEU A 28 -6.01 -30.11 -20.29
C LEU A 28 -7.31 -29.29 -20.09
N GLY A 29 -8.48 -29.90 -20.32
CA GLY A 29 -9.78 -29.24 -20.23
C GLY A 29 -9.96 -28.19 -21.33
N ILE A 30 -9.44 -28.45 -22.53
CA ILE A 30 -9.51 -27.54 -23.67
C ILE A 30 -10.13 -28.22 -24.89
N PRO A 31 -10.76 -27.46 -25.81
CA PRO A 31 -11.21 -28.01 -27.09
C PRO A 31 -10.04 -28.57 -27.92
N ASN A 32 -10.26 -29.69 -28.62
CA ASN A 32 -9.27 -30.30 -29.51
C ASN A 32 -8.79 -29.34 -30.61
N THR A 33 -9.66 -28.42 -31.06
CA THR A 33 -9.31 -27.34 -31.98
C THR A 33 -8.24 -26.40 -31.42
N SER A 34 -8.31 -26.07 -30.13
CA SER A 34 -7.31 -25.25 -29.43
C SER A 34 -5.98 -26.00 -29.29
N LEU A 35 -6.01 -27.27 -28.90
CA LEU A 35 -4.80 -28.09 -28.79
C LEU A 35 -4.07 -28.20 -30.14
N ARG A 36 -4.79 -28.40 -31.24
CA ARG A 36 -4.22 -28.40 -32.60
C ARG A 36 -3.53 -27.08 -32.94
N GLY A 37 -4.10 -25.95 -32.53
CA GLY A 37 -3.47 -24.63 -32.70
C GLY A 37 -2.18 -24.49 -31.90
N TYR A 38 -2.11 -25.07 -30.71
CA TYR A 38 -0.91 -25.07 -29.87
C TYR A 38 0.17 -26.00 -30.42
N LEU A 39 -0.20 -27.20 -30.86
CA LEU A 39 0.71 -28.16 -31.51
C LEU A 39 1.32 -27.60 -32.79
N LYS A 40 0.59 -26.77 -33.55
CA LYS A 40 1.11 -26.11 -34.75
C LYS A 40 1.88 -24.82 -34.43
N GLY A 41 1.91 -24.39 -33.17
CA GLY A 41 2.55 -23.14 -32.76
C GLY A 41 1.87 -21.88 -33.33
N THR A 42 0.60 -21.95 -33.73
CA THR A 42 -0.13 -20.78 -34.24
C THR A 42 -0.60 -19.90 -33.09
N ASN A 43 -1.12 -20.53 -32.02
CA ASN A 43 -1.67 -19.88 -30.84
C ASN A 43 -0.82 -20.16 -29.59
N ILE A 44 -0.91 -19.27 -28.60
CA ILE A 44 -0.26 -19.44 -27.29
C ILE A 44 -1.35 -19.82 -26.28
N PRO A 45 -1.17 -20.87 -25.46
CA PRO A 45 -2.10 -21.20 -24.39
C PRO A 45 -2.10 -20.12 -23.30
N GLY A 46 -3.26 -19.91 -22.68
CA GLY A 46 -3.36 -19.07 -21.48
C GLY A 46 -2.63 -19.70 -20.28
N ILE A 47 -2.41 -18.90 -19.24
CA ILE A 47 -1.62 -19.31 -18.06
C ILE A 47 -2.18 -20.55 -17.36
N ASP A 48 -3.51 -20.68 -17.28
CA ASP A 48 -4.18 -21.83 -16.66
C ASP A 48 -3.90 -23.14 -17.41
N VAL A 49 -3.83 -23.07 -18.74
CA VAL A 49 -3.53 -24.24 -19.57
C VAL A 49 -2.04 -24.59 -19.48
N LEU A 50 -1.15 -23.59 -19.43
CA LEU A 50 0.28 -23.80 -19.25
C LEU A 50 0.60 -24.45 -17.89
N LEU A 51 -0.12 -24.08 -16.82
CA LEU A 51 0.01 -24.71 -15.51
C LEU A 51 -0.38 -26.19 -15.56
N LYS A 52 -1.51 -26.52 -16.21
CA LYS A 52 -1.92 -27.92 -16.40
C LYS A 52 -0.93 -28.71 -17.26
N MET A 53 -0.36 -28.10 -18.30
CA MET A 53 0.70 -28.71 -19.11
C MET A 53 1.95 -28.99 -18.27
N ALA A 54 2.35 -28.05 -17.42
CA ALA A 54 3.48 -28.18 -16.51
C ALA A 54 3.27 -29.32 -15.51
N GLU A 55 2.07 -29.39 -14.90
CA GLU A 55 1.67 -30.46 -13.98
C GLU A 55 1.67 -31.82 -14.67
N LEU A 56 1.10 -31.95 -15.87
CA LEU A 56 1.06 -33.21 -16.61
C LEU A 56 2.45 -33.69 -17.05
N GLY A 57 3.35 -32.78 -17.40
CA GLY A 57 4.71 -33.11 -17.79
C GLY A 57 5.71 -33.16 -16.63
N ASN A 58 5.26 -32.94 -15.39
CA ASN A 58 6.12 -32.86 -14.20
C ASN A 58 7.32 -31.90 -14.36
N VAL A 59 7.09 -30.76 -15.01
CA VAL A 59 8.08 -29.70 -15.22
C VAL A 59 7.60 -28.41 -14.56
N THR A 60 8.50 -27.46 -14.31
CA THR A 60 8.08 -26.15 -13.81
C THR A 60 7.56 -25.27 -14.94
N LEU A 61 6.65 -24.34 -14.64
CA LEU A 61 6.19 -23.33 -15.61
C LEU A 61 7.36 -22.50 -16.15
N ASP A 62 8.38 -22.28 -15.32
CA ASP A 62 9.62 -21.60 -15.71
C ASP A 62 10.38 -22.39 -16.77
N ASP A 63 10.41 -23.72 -16.69
CA ASP A 63 11.05 -24.59 -17.69
C ASP A 63 10.29 -24.57 -19.03
N LEU A 64 8.98 -24.32 -19.01
CA LEU A 64 8.17 -24.15 -20.21
C LEU A 64 8.38 -22.78 -20.87
N VAL A 65 8.50 -21.72 -20.07
CA VAL A 65 8.37 -20.33 -20.55
C VAL A 65 9.69 -19.58 -20.66
N LYS A 66 10.71 -19.87 -19.83
CA LYS A 66 11.96 -19.11 -19.81
C LYS A 66 12.70 -19.19 -21.13
N THR A 67 13.01 -18.04 -21.71
CA THR A 67 13.85 -17.93 -22.90
C THR A 67 15.33 -18.02 -22.53
N ASP A 68 16.10 -18.86 -23.22
CA ASP A 68 17.56 -18.96 -23.04
C ASP A 68 18.32 -17.68 -23.46
N LYS A 69 17.64 -16.73 -24.10
CA LYS A 69 18.19 -15.41 -24.39
C LYS A 69 17.89 -14.44 -23.25
N PRO A 70 18.91 -13.88 -22.57
CA PRO A 70 18.69 -12.76 -21.66
C PRO A 70 18.04 -11.60 -22.43
N PRO A 71 17.22 -10.76 -21.76
CA PRO A 71 16.62 -9.59 -22.40
C PRO A 71 17.72 -8.73 -23.02
N ASN A 72 17.55 -8.34 -24.28
CA ASN A 72 18.42 -7.36 -24.91
C ASN A 72 18.14 -5.99 -24.27
N ILE A 73 18.90 -5.64 -23.23
CA ILE A 73 18.82 -4.35 -22.58
C ILE A 73 19.56 -3.35 -23.49
N GLN A 74 18.81 -2.59 -24.28
CA GLN A 74 19.38 -1.38 -24.89
C GLN A 74 19.58 -0.35 -23.77
N VAL A 75 20.82 -0.14 -23.37
CA VAL A 75 21.20 0.91 -22.43
C VAL A 75 21.25 2.23 -23.20
N ILE A 76 20.20 3.06 -23.07
CA ILE A 76 20.25 4.46 -23.52
C ILE A 76 20.88 5.27 -22.40
N VAL A 77 22.14 5.68 -22.58
CA VAL A 77 22.85 6.56 -21.64
C VAL A 77 22.56 8.02 -22.00
N ASN A 78 21.65 8.66 -21.28
CA ASN A 78 21.61 10.13 -21.22
C ASN A 78 22.48 10.53 -20.03
N ASN A 79 23.66 11.12 -20.25
CA ASN A 79 24.47 11.63 -19.15
C ASN A 79 24.93 13.07 -19.40
N SER A 80 24.54 13.96 -18.49
CA SER A 80 25.15 15.25 -18.26
C SER A 80 26.16 15.09 -17.13
N HIS A 81 27.44 15.30 -17.47
CA HIS A 81 28.64 15.35 -16.62
C HIS A 81 29.36 14.02 -16.34
N GLY A 82 30.36 13.75 -17.19
CA GLY A 82 31.68 13.26 -16.78
C GLY A 82 31.77 11.89 -16.10
N VAL A 83 31.71 10.82 -16.89
CA VAL A 83 32.25 9.51 -16.47
C VAL A 83 33.09 8.97 -17.64
N ALA A 84 34.41 8.89 -17.44
CA ALA A 84 35.34 8.29 -18.38
C ALA A 84 35.36 6.77 -18.18
N PHE A 85 35.00 6.00 -19.19
CA PHE A 85 35.10 4.55 -19.19
C PHE A 85 36.35 4.14 -20.00
N ALA A 86 37.45 3.86 -19.31
CA ALA A 86 38.63 3.26 -19.90
C ALA A 86 38.62 1.75 -19.63
N GLY A 87 38.42 0.95 -20.68
CA GLY A 87 38.88 -0.44 -20.77
C GLY A 87 38.25 -1.48 -19.84
N ARG A 88 37.43 -2.37 -20.44
CA ARG A 88 37.14 -3.76 -20.02
C ARG A 88 36.66 -3.96 -18.58
N ASP A 89 35.37 -3.67 -18.38
CA ASP A 89 34.39 -4.46 -17.62
C ASP A 89 33.41 -3.54 -16.88
N ALA A 90 32.16 -3.53 -17.34
CA ALA A 90 31.06 -2.87 -16.65
C ALA A 90 30.48 -3.84 -15.61
N HIS A 91 30.85 -3.68 -14.34
CA HIS A 91 30.17 -4.37 -13.24
C HIS A 91 28.78 -3.76 -13.02
N VAL A 92 27.77 -4.32 -13.68
CA VAL A 92 26.36 -4.01 -13.37
C VAL A 92 25.97 -4.79 -12.12
N TYR A 93 25.88 -4.10 -10.98
CA TYR A 93 25.25 -4.64 -9.78
C TYR A 93 23.73 -4.74 -9.99
N VAL A 94 23.26 -5.84 -10.57
CA VAL A 94 21.83 -6.15 -10.59
C VAL A 94 21.46 -6.70 -9.22
N ASN A 95 20.94 -5.85 -8.33
CA ASN A 95 20.27 -6.29 -7.11
C ASN A 95 18.97 -7.02 -7.49
N SER A 96 19.04 -8.30 -7.86
CA SER A 96 17.87 -9.13 -8.09
C SER A 96 17.25 -9.46 -6.72
N GLN A 97 16.35 -8.60 -6.26
CA GLN A 97 15.53 -8.93 -5.10
C GLN A 97 14.58 -10.06 -5.51
N VAL A 98 14.98 -11.30 -5.22
CA VAL A 98 14.14 -12.49 -5.38
C VAL A 98 12.93 -12.32 -4.46
N LYS A 99 11.80 -11.89 -5.02
CA LYS A 99 10.53 -11.82 -4.29
C LYS A 99 10.05 -13.24 -4.03
N ARG A 100 10.31 -13.77 -2.82
CA ARG A 100 9.72 -15.03 -2.37
C ARG A 100 8.20 -14.86 -2.33
N PHE A 101 7.48 -15.58 -3.18
CA PHE A 101 6.02 -15.63 -3.13
C PHE A 101 5.61 -16.75 -2.18
N THR A 102 5.00 -16.43 -1.04
CA THR A 102 4.40 -17.42 -0.15
C THR A 102 3.08 -17.88 -0.75
N GLN A 103 3.03 -19.12 -1.26
CA GLN A 103 1.75 -19.75 -1.61
C GLN A 103 1.00 -20.09 -0.31
N TYR A 104 -0.17 -19.50 -0.13
CA TYR A 104 -1.03 -19.75 1.02
C TYR A 104 -2.04 -20.85 0.67
N SER A 105 -2.00 -21.96 1.42
CA SER A 105 -3.06 -22.98 1.41
C SER A 105 -3.96 -22.75 2.62
N PRO A 106 -5.27 -22.49 2.45
CA PRO A 106 -6.16 -22.25 3.59
C PRO A 106 -6.27 -23.49 4.48
N GLY A 107 -5.95 -23.33 5.77
CA GLY A 107 -6.20 -24.34 6.79
C GLY A 107 -7.69 -24.35 7.22
N PRO A 108 -8.22 -25.47 7.75
CA PRO A 108 -9.63 -25.58 8.12
C PRO A 108 -10.14 -24.55 9.16
N HIS A 109 -9.24 -24.10 10.03
CA HIS A 109 -9.53 -23.17 11.13
C HIS A 109 -9.19 -21.71 10.80
N ASP A 110 -8.69 -21.46 9.60
CA ASP A 110 -8.30 -20.13 9.17
C ASP A 110 -9.53 -19.31 8.77
N ILE A 111 -9.40 -17.98 8.80
CA ILE A 111 -10.48 -17.08 8.40
C ILE A 111 -10.96 -17.39 6.98
N THR A 112 -12.26 -17.26 6.77
CA THR A 112 -12.85 -17.40 5.43
C THR A 112 -12.41 -16.27 4.51
N GLY A 113 -12.54 -16.46 3.19
CA GLY A 113 -12.24 -15.40 2.21
C GLY A 113 -13.04 -14.11 2.47
N GLU A 114 -14.29 -14.23 2.92
CA GLU A 114 -15.14 -13.08 3.28
C GLU A 114 -14.60 -12.33 4.50
N GLN A 115 -14.19 -13.05 5.55
CA GLN A 115 -13.57 -12.46 6.73
C GLN A 115 -12.24 -11.76 6.37
N ALA A 116 -11.44 -12.39 5.50
CA ALA A 116 -10.21 -11.80 4.99
C ALA A 116 -10.47 -10.50 4.21
N ASN A 117 -11.53 -10.45 3.40
CA ASN A 117 -11.93 -9.23 2.70
C ASN A 117 -12.36 -8.12 3.67
N LYS A 118 -13.13 -8.44 4.72
CA LYS A 118 -13.50 -7.45 5.75
C LYS A 118 -12.29 -6.83 6.43
N LEU A 119 -11.26 -7.64 6.74
CA LEU A 119 -10.00 -7.12 7.28
C LEU A 119 -9.30 -6.22 6.26
N LYS A 120 -9.28 -6.61 4.99
CA LYS A 120 -8.68 -5.81 3.91
C LYS A 120 -9.36 -4.45 3.76
N ASP A 121 -10.69 -4.40 3.77
CA ASP A 121 -11.45 -3.15 3.69
C ASP A 121 -11.10 -2.22 4.85
N LYS A 122 -10.97 -2.77 6.05
CA LYS A 122 -10.59 -2.00 7.23
C LYS A 122 -9.15 -1.48 7.17
N VAL A 123 -8.23 -2.27 6.62
CA VAL A 123 -6.85 -1.84 6.39
C VAL A 123 -6.79 -0.73 5.35
N ASN A 124 -7.59 -0.81 4.27
CA ASN A 124 -7.69 0.27 3.27
C ASN A 124 -8.15 1.57 3.93
N GLU A 125 -9.23 1.53 4.73
CA GLU A 125 -9.72 2.70 5.48
C GLU A 125 -8.61 3.33 6.35
N ILE A 126 -7.82 2.51 7.05
CA ILE A 126 -6.72 3.00 7.91
C ILE A 126 -5.62 3.67 7.09
N VAL A 127 -5.23 3.09 5.95
CA VAL A 127 -4.16 3.66 5.10
C VAL A 127 -4.61 4.99 4.50
N GLU A 128 -5.86 5.09 4.05
CA GLU A 128 -6.44 6.36 3.57
C GLU A 128 -6.47 7.42 4.68
N LEU A 129 -6.84 7.05 5.90
CA LEU A 129 -6.82 7.97 7.05
C LEU A 129 -5.40 8.38 7.44
N GLU A 130 -4.43 7.47 7.44
CA GLU A 130 -3.02 7.78 7.73
C GLU A 130 -2.46 8.78 6.71
N GLN A 131 -2.78 8.63 5.42
CA GLN A 131 -2.38 9.56 4.36
C GLN A 131 -2.92 10.97 4.58
N LYS A 132 -4.16 11.09 5.07
CA LYS A 132 -4.79 12.38 5.35
C LYS A 132 -4.26 13.05 6.61
N VAL A 133 -3.93 12.26 7.64
CA VAL A 133 -3.58 12.79 8.97
C VAL A 133 -2.08 13.03 9.12
N LYS A 134 -1.22 12.15 8.60
CA LYS A 134 0.22 12.17 8.92
C LYS A 134 1.07 12.51 7.71
N LYS A 135 2.09 13.34 7.95
CA LYS A 135 3.15 13.65 6.96
C LYS A 135 3.94 12.41 6.50
N LYS A 136 4.04 11.39 7.35
CA LYS A 136 4.67 10.09 7.04
C LYS A 136 3.66 8.96 7.25
N PRO A 137 2.81 8.68 6.26
CA PRO A 137 1.73 7.71 6.42
C PRO A 137 2.27 6.28 6.45
N LYS A 138 1.56 5.42 7.19
CA LYS A 138 1.86 3.99 7.18
C LYS A 138 1.34 3.35 5.89
N THR A 139 2.17 2.52 5.28
CA THR A 139 1.82 1.74 4.08
C THR A 139 0.99 0.51 4.45
N TYR A 140 0.31 -0.08 3.47
CA TYR A 140 -0.42 -1.35 3.62
C TYR A 140 0.41 -2.41 4.34
N GLY A 141 1.66 -2.63 3.93
CA GLY A 141 2.55 -3.61 4.55
C GLY A 141 2.84 -3.31 6.02
N ALA A 142 2.98 -2.03 6.40
CA ALA A 142 3.18 -1.65 7.79
C ALA A 142 1.94 -1.91 8.66
N VAL A 143 0.74 -1.70 8.10
CA VAL A 143 -0.53 -2.00 8.80
C VAL A 143 -0.73 -3.51 8.94
N TRP A 144 -0.49 -4.27 7.87
CA TRP A 144 -0.54 -5.74 7.91
C TRP A 144 0.48 -6.32 8.90
N ASN A 145 1.73 -5.86 8.89
CA ASN A 145 2.73 -6.32 9.84
C ASN A 145 2.33 -6.04 11.29
N ALA A 146 1.71 -4.88 11.56
CA ALA A 146 1.22 -4.55 12.89
C ALA A 146 0.05 -5.47 13.31
N LEU A 147 -0.89 -5.76 12.41
CA LEU A 147 -1.97 -6.70 12.65
C LEU A 147 -1.43 -8.12 12.88
N ASN A 148 -0.59 -8.63 11.98
CA ASN A 148 -0.02 -9.97 12.04
C ASN A 148 0.74 -10.19 13.35
N ARG A 149 1.56 -9.21 13.75
CA ARG A 149 2.25 -9.23 15.05
C ARG A 149 1.29 -9.22 16.24
N LYS A 150 0.17 -8.50 16.16
CA LYS A 150 -0.84 -8.45 17.23
C LYS A 150 -1.58 -9.79 17.38
N MET A 151 -1.81 -10.48 16.27
CA MET A 151 -2.52 -11.76 16.23
C MET A 151 -1.58 -12.98 16.37
N GLY A 152 -0.27 -12.76 16.33
CA GLY A 152 0.74 -13.82 16.47
C GLY A 152 0.89 -14.70 15.23
N VAL A 153 0.55 -14.17 14.05
CA VAL A 153 0.60 -14.90 12.77
C VAL A 153 1.63 -14.29 11.83
N THR A 154 2.11 -15.05 10.85
CA THR A 154 3.00 -14.54 9.81
C THR A 154 2.24 -13.85 8.68
N TYR A 155 1.09 -14.40 8.31
CA TYR A 155 0.24 -13.87 7.25
C TYR A 155 -1.20 -13.70 7.72
N TYR A 156 -1.87 -12.61 7.30
CA TYR A 156 -3.20 -12.27 7.81
C TYR A 156 -4.27 -13.31 7.47
N ARG A 157 -4.06 -14.14 6.43
CA ARG A 157 -5.00 -15.22 6.11
C ARG A 157 -4.89 -16.39 7.08
N GLU A 158 -3.76 -16.55 7.79
CA GLU A 158 -3.55 -17.59 8.80
C GLU A 158 -4.22 -17.27 10.15
N ILE A 159 -4.84 -16.08 10.26
CA ILE A 159 -5.62 -15.71 11.45
C ILE A 159 -6.72 -16.75 11.63
N LYS A 160 -6.90 -17.24 12.86
CA LYS A 160 -7.95 -18.21 13.18
C LYS A 160 -9.32 -17.54 13.21
N LYS A 161 -10.39 -18.29 12.90
CA LYS A 161 -11.76 -17.78 12.95
C LYS A 161 -12.10 -17.14 14.30
N ASP A 162 -11.67 -17.76 15.41
CA ASP A 162 -11.90 -17.27 16.78
C ASP A 162 -11.18 -15.95 17.09
N GLN A 163 -10.16 -15.64 16.31
CA GLN A 163 -9.38 -14.42 16.42
C GLN A 163 -9.93 -13.29 15.55
N PHE A 164 -10.87 -13.56 14.64
CA PHE A 164 -11.39 -12.57 13.70
C PHE A 164 -11.97 -11.33 14.38
N GLU A 165 -12.80 -11.50 15.42
CA GLU A 165 -13.40 -10.38 16.14
C GLU A 165 -12.34 -9.51 16.83
N LYS A 166 -11.31 -10.14 17.40
CA LYS A 166 -10.18 -9.43 18.03
C LYS A 166 -9.39 -8.63 17.01
N ALA A 167 -9.18 -9.16 15.81
CA ALA A 167 -8.52 -8.46 14.70
C ALA A 167 -9.34 -7.24 14.25
N MET A 168 -10.65 -7.42 14.03
CA MET A 168 -11.56 -6.34 13.66
C MET A 168 -11.61 -5.23 14.71
N LEU A 169 -11.67 -5.60 15.99
CA LEU A 169 -11.66 -4.63 17.09
C LEU A 169 -10.36 -3.81 17.11
N TYR A 170 -9.21 -4.46 16.93
CA TYR A 170 -7.91 -3.79 16.89
C TYR A 170 -7.83 -2.76 15.75
N LEU A 171 -8.22 -3.15 14.53
CA LEU A 171 -8.24 -2.25 13.38
C LEU A 171 -9.27 -1.14 13.56
N GLY A 172 -10.43 -1.44 14.14
CA GLY A 172 -11.46 -0.46 14.49
C GLY A 172 -10.95 0.63 15.44
N GLN A 173 -10.28 0.25 16.53
CA GLN A 173 -9.68 1.20 17.47
C GLN A 173 -8.62 2.07 16.80
N TRP A 174 -7.81 1.49 15.90
CA TRP A 174 -6.82 2.25 15.16
C TRP A 174 -7.47 3.30 14.25
N ALA A 175 -8.45 2.90 13.43
CA ALA A 175 -9.21 3.83 12.60
C ALA A 175 -9.87 4.93 13.44
N GLY A 176 -10.43 4.60 14.62
CA GLY A 176 -11.01 5.55 15.55
C GLY A 176 -10.01 6.61 16.02
N ARG A 177 -8.82 6.19 16.47
CA ARG A 177 -7.74 7.13 16.88
C ARG A 177 -7.34 8.07 15.75
N LEU A 178 -7.24 7.55 14.51
CA LEU A 178 -6.92 8.35 13.35
C LEU A 178 -8.03 9.34 13.00
N LYS A 179 -9.30 8.94 13.06
CA LYS A 179 -10.43 9.86 12.87
C LYS A 179 -10.46 10.97 13.91
N THR A 180 -10.17 10.67 15.18
CA THR A 180 -10.03 11.69 16.22
C THR A 180 -8.85 12.62 15.94
N SER A 181 -7.75 12.10 15.41
CA SER A 181 -6.61 12.91 15.00
C SER A 181 -6.93 13.76 13.77
N LEU A 182 -7.71 13.26 12.82
CA LEU A 182 -8.19 14.03 11.67
C LEU A 182 -9.08 15.19 12.10
N LYS A 183 -9.90 14.99 13.13
CA LYS A 183 -10.69 16.07 13.77
C LYS A 183 -9.81 17.09 14.51
N ARG A 184 -8.55 16.76 14.80
CA ARG A 184 -7.55 17.66 15.39
C ARG A 184 -6.61 18.08 14.26
N THR A 185 -7.08 18.97 13.40
CA THR A 185 -6.30 19.42 12.23
C THR A 185 -5.11 20.27 12.68
N ASP A 186 -4.08 20.44 11.84
CA ASP A 186 -2.99 21.42 12.05
C ASP A 186 -3.53 22.82 12.41
N GLU A 187 -4.72 23.19 11.93
CA GLU A 187 -5.43 24.43 12.28
C GLU A 187 -5.81 24.51 13.78
N ASP A 188 -6.19 23.40 14.40
CA ASP A 188 -6.54 23.36 15.82
C ASP A 188 -5.30 23.44 16.71
N GLU A 189 -4.19 22.82 16.28
CA GLU A 189 -2.90 22.98 16.95
C GLU A 189 -2.41 24.42 16.83
N TRP A 190 -2.45 25.01 15.63
CA TRP A 190 -2.14 26.42 15.40
C TRP A 190 -3.00 27.35 16.26
N ARG A 191 -4.33 27.13 16.32
CA ARG A 191 -5.24 27.92 17.18
C ARG A 191 -4.83 27.85 18.64
N LYS A 192 -4.50 26.66 19.15
CA LYS A 192 -4.06 26.48 20.55
C LYS A 192 -2.76 27.20 20.85
N GLU A 193 -1.77 27.13 19.96
CA GLU A 193 -0.50 27.83 20.13
C GLU A 193 -0.69 29.34 20.17
N ILE A 194 -1.50 29.88 19.26
CA ILE A 194 -1.78 31.32 19.20
C ILE A 194 -2.59 31.77 20.43
N GLN A 195 -3.63 31.03 20.81
CA GLN A 195 -4.40 31.33 22.03
C GLN A 195 -3.50 31.31 23.27
N LYS A 196 -2.61 30.32 23.40
CA LYS A 196 -1.64 30.26 24.51
C LYS A 196 -0.70 31.46 24.52
N ALA A 197 -0.21 31.88 23.35
CA ALA A 197 0.64 33.06 23.21
C ALA A 197 -0.10 34.35 23.59
N ILE A 198 -1.35 34.50 23.16
CA ILE A 198 -2.23 35.62 23.50
C ILE A 198 -2.47 35.64 25.02
N PHE A 199 -2.91 34.53 25.62
CA PHE A 199 -3.15 34.47 27.07
C PHE A 199 -1.90 34.78 27.89
N ALA A 200 -0.73 34.29 27.47
CA ALA A 200 0.53 34.60 28.13
C ALA A 200 0.88 36.09 28.03
N ALA A 201 0.70 36.72 26.86
CA ALA A 201 0.95 38.15 26.67
C ALA A 201 -0.04 39.01 27.48
N VAL A 202 -1.33 38.67 27.43
CA VAL A 202 -2.41 39.37 28.15
C VAL A 202 -2.19 39.32 29.66
N ARG A 203 -1.94 38.13 30.22
CA ARG A 203 -1.75 37.95 31.66
C ARG A 203 -0.44 38.56 32.17
N ASN A 204 0.67 38.34 31.48
CA ASN A 204 1.99 38.70 32.00
C ASN A 204 2.44 40.12 31.61
N GLN A 205 1.92 40.70 30.52
CA GLN A 205 2.43 41.97 29.97
C GLN A 205 1.41 43.11 30.06
N LEU A 206 0.14 42.80 29.78
CA LEU A 206 -0.96 43.77 29.89
C LEU A 206 -1.61 43.76 31.27
N GLY A 207 -1.45 42.67 32.04
CA GLY A 207 -2.07 42.49 33.35
C GLY A 207 -3.59 42.37 33.28
N TRP A 208 -4.12 42.05 32.10
CA TRP A 208 -5.56 41.94 31.88
C TRP A 208 -6.07 40.61 32.44
N THR A 209 -7.27 40.66 33.03
CA THR A 209 -8.02 39.46 33.38
C THR A 209 -8.62 38.82 32.13
N LYS A 210 -9.12 37.60 32.26
CA LYS A 210 -9.83 36.92 31.16
C LYS A 210 -11.04 37.74 30.71
N ASP A 211 -11.81 38.29 31.65
CA ASP A 211 -13.01 39.08 31.36
C ASP A 211 -12.70 40.36 30.59
N ALA A 212 -11.56 41.02 30.90
CA ALA A 212 -11.10 42.19 30.15
C ALA A 212 -10.71 41.85 28.71
N LEU A 213 -10.14 40.65 28.48
CA LEU A 213 -9.86 40.16 27.12
C LEU A 213 -11.14 39.83 26.36
N ASP A 214 -12.09 39.15 27.00
CA ASP A 214 -13.37 38.79 26.38
C ASP A 214 -14.18 40.06 26.04
N ALA A 215 -14.18 41.09 26.92
CA ALA A 215 -14.78 42.39 26.63
C ALA A 215 -14.12 43.10 25.43
N TYR A 216 -12.79 43.03 25.34
CA TYR A 216 -12.04 43.59 24.20
C TYR A 216 -12.36 42.86 22.89
N ILE A 217 -12.53 41.54 22.93
CA ILE A 217 -12.93 40.73 21.78
C ILE A 217 -14.36 41.09 21.35
N TYR A 218 -15.26 41.27 22.30
CA TYR A 218 -16.63 41.68 22.04
C TYR A 218 -16.70 43.06 21.38
N GLU A 219 -15.97 44.05 21.90
CA GLU A 219 -15.94 45.41 21.33
C GLU A 219 -15.40 45.44 19.90
N ARG A 220 -14.37 44.63 19.60
CA ARG A 220 -13.68 44.63 18.30
C ARG A 220 -14.34 43.76 17.24
N TYR A 221 -14.82 42.58 17.64
CA TYR A 221 -15.26 41.52 16.72
C TYR A 221 -16.72 41.11 16.95
N GLY A 222 -17.40 41.63 17.98
CA GLY A 222 -18.77 41.26 18.33
C GLY A 222 -18.92 39.82 18.82
N LYS A 223 -17.83 39.20 19.31
CA LYS A 223 -17.81 37.80 19.73
C LYS A 223 -17.58 37.65 21.22
N GLU A 224 -18.15 36.61 21.81
CA GLU A 224 -18.12 36.39 23.26
C GLU A 224 -16.80 35.78 23.74
N SER A 225 -16.11 35.01 22.89
CA SER A 225 -14.88 34.35 23.28
C SER A 225 -13.83 34.30 22.18
N ILE A 226 -12.57 34.19 22.61
CA ILE A 226 -11.43 33.92 21.72
C ILE A 226 -11.58 32.62 20.92
N ARG A 227 -12.47 31.71 21.34
CA ARG A 227 -12.75 30.44 20.66
C ARG A 227 -13.65 30.62 19.43
N ASP A 228 -14.41 31.71 19.37
CA ASP A 228 -15.36 31.98 18.30
C ASP A 228 -14.74 32.79 17.15
N LEU A 229 -13.49 33.21 17.32
CA LEU A 229 -12.73 33.97 16.32
C LEU A 229 -12.31 33.09 15.13
N SER A 230 -12.42 33.66 13.94
CA SER A 230 -11.88 33.09 12.71
C SER A 230 -10.36 33.04 12.75
N LYS A 231 -9.75 32.32 11.79
CA LYS A 231 -8.29 32.24 11.68
C LYS A 231 -7.66 33.63 11.49
N GLU A 232 -8.24 34.44 10.62
CA GLU A 232 -7.75 35.79 10.30
C GLU A 232 -7.90 36.72 11.51
N GLU A 233 -9.05 36.66 12.19
CA GLU A 233 -9.34 37.47 13.38
C GLU A 233 -8.38 37.14 14.53
N LEU A 234 -8.05 35.85 14.73
CA LEU A 234 -7.12 35.40 15.76
C LEU A 234 -5.68 35.91 15.51
N GLU A 235 -5.26 35.93 14.24
CA GLU A 235 -3.94 36.42 13.83
C GLU A 235 -3.85 37.95 13.95
N GLN A 236 -4.90 38.67 13.56
CA GLN A 236 -5.02 40.11 13.81
C GLN A 236 -4.93 40.42 15.31
N LEU A 237 -5.73 39.74 16.13
CA LEU A 237 -5.77 39.92 17.58
C LEU A 237 -4.38 39.71 18.20
N LYS A 238 -3.67 38.65 17.80
CA LYS A 238 -2.28 38.42 18.19
C LYS A 238 -1.40 39.62 17.84
N ASN A 239 -1.41 40.05 16.58
CA ASN A 239 -0.55 41.16 16.14
C ASN A 239 -0.84 42.45 16.91
N ILE A 240 -2.10 42.74 17.21
CA ILE A 240 -2.53 43.91 18.00
C ILE A 240 -2.01 43.82 19.44
N ILE A 241 -2.20 42.68 20.11
CA ILE A 241 -1.76 42.48 21.50
C ILE A 241 -0.24 42.59 21.60
N PHE A 242 0.48 41.98 20.64
CA PHE A 242 1.94 42.06 20.58
C PHE A 242 2.45 43.42 20.09
N ALA A 243 1.66 44.22 19.37
CA ALA A 243 2.02 45.61 19.03
C ALA A 243 1.84 46.53 20.24
N LYS A 244 0.77 46.35 21.03
CA LYS A 244 0.56 47.07 22.31
C LYS A 244 1.68 46.82 23.31
N LYS A 245 2.39 45.69 23.20
CA LYS A 245 3.64 45.43 23.95
C LYS A 245 4.76 46.43 23.60
N LYS A 246 4.90 46.80 22.33
CA LYS A 246 6.06 47.57 21.82
C LYS A 246 5.98 49.07 22.12
N GLY A 247 4.82 49.54 22.57
CA GLY A 247 4.59 50.94 22.95
C GLY A 247 4.59 51.21 24.45
N LYS A 248 5.08 50.26 25.26
CA LYS A 248 5.43 50.47 26.68
C LYS A 248 6.94 50.59 26.82
#